data_AF-D9W1S7-F1
#
_entry.id   AF-D9W1S7-F1
#
_cell.length_a   1.000
_cell.length_b   1.000
_cell.length_c   1.000
_cell.angle_alpha   90.00
_cell.angle_beta   90.00
_cell.angle_gamma   90.00
#
_symmetry.space_group_name_H-M   'P 1'
#
loop_
_entity.id
_entity.type
_entity.pdbx_description
1 polymer ?
#
loop_
_entity_poly.entity_id
_entity_poly.type
_entity_poly.pdbx_seq_one_letter_code
_entity_poly.pdbx_strand_id
1 'polypeptide(L)'
;MPGRTRSTPHPHPEAADCSVLSAVDPRRGGAPTMDAFTAGLLQRIKATQSDLSKARETGDDYLADVEQAELEDLQRLAAEHGVPVSAA
;
A
#
# COMPACT_ATOMS: atom_id res chain seq x y z
N MET A 1 -47.53 -36.21 -5.21
CA MET A 1 -47.21 -35.12 -6.15
C MET A 1 -47.57 -33.79 -5.48
N PRO A 2 -46.76 -32.71 -5.48
CA PRO A 2 -45.29 -32.51 -5.63
C PRO A 2 -44.65 -32.14 -4.25
N GLY A 3 -43.38 -32.39 -3.93
CA GLY A 3 -42.18 -31.97 -4.66
C GLY A 3 -41.71 -30.58 -4.21
N ARG A 4 -41.35 -30.39 -2.92
CA ARG A 4 -40.72 -29.13 -2.46
C ARG A 4 -39.22 -29.25 -2.61
N THR A 5 -38.71 -28.59 -3.64
CA THR A 5 -37.30 -28.49 -4.01
C THR A 5 -36.49 -27.83 -2.90
N ARG A 6 -35.37 -28.48 -2.57
CA ARG A 6 -34.31 -28.01 -1.70
C ARG A 6 -33.70 -26.74 -2.32
N SER A 7 -33.95 -25.57 -1.73
CA SER A 7 -33.24 -24.35 -2.09
C SER A 7 -31.76 -24.52 -1.75
N THR A 8 -30.96 -24.73 -2.78
CA THR A 8 -29.52 -24.56 -2.72
C THR A 8 -29.21 -23.07 -2.65
N PRO A 9 -28.51 -22.57 -1.61
CA PRO A 9 -27.93 -21.25 -1.70
C PRO A 9 -26.78 -21.29 -2.71
N HIS A 10 -26.90 -20.50 -3.77
CA HIS A 10 -25.78 -20.13 -4.63
C HIS A 10 -24.71 -19.42 -3.78
N PRO A 11 -23.43 -19.81 -3.84
CA PRO A 11 -22.37 -18.91 -3.43
C PRO A 11 -22.28 -17.79 -4.48
N HIS A 12 -22.57 -16.55 -4.07
CA HIS A 12 -22.17 -15.38 -4.84
C HIS A 12 -20.64 -15.33 -4.88
N PRO A 13 -19.99 -15.27 -6.05
CA PRO A 13 -18.63 -14.76 -6.13
C PRO A 13 -18.66 -13.22 -6.19
N GLU A 14 -17.60 -12.60 -5.68
CA GLU A 14 -17.23 -11.22 -5.98
C GLU A 14 -18.08 -10.12 -5.31
N ALA A 15 -18.08 -10.12 -3.98
CA ALA A 15 -17.89 -8.83 -3.32
C ALA A 15 -16.43 -8.47 -3.50
N ALA A 16 -16.17 -7.41 -4.26
CA ALA A 16 -14.93 -6.67 -4.21
C ALA A 16 -14.48 -6.58 -2.75
N ASP A 17 -13.34 -7.20 -2.45
CA ASP A 17 -12.66 -7.00 -1.19
C ASP A 17 -12.12 -5.57 -1.19
N CYS A 18 -12.99 -4.62 -0.87
CA CYS A 18 -12.61 -3.31 -0.37
C CYS A 18 -12.06 -3.43 1.06
N SER A 19 -11.28 -4.48 1.36
CA SER A 19 -10.57 -4.62 2.63
C SER A 19 -9.11 -4.21 2.46
N VAL A 20 -8.87 -2.97 2.06
CA VAL A 20 -7.66 -2.26 2.54
C VAL A 20 -8.09 -0.93 3.15
N LEU A 21 -8.70 -1.08 4.32
CA LEU A 21 -8.44 -0.21 5.45
C LEU A 21 -6.92 -0.22 5.72
N SER A 22 -6.16 0.68 5.10
CA SER A 22 -4.89 1.11 5.69
C SER A 22 -5.08 2.48 6.31
N ALA A 23 -5.75 2.46 7.46
CA ALA A 23 -5.55 3.46 8.48
C ALA A 23 -4.06 3.37 8.90
N VAL A 24 -3.19 4.10 8.19
CA VAL A 24 -1.83 4.34 8.65
C VAL A 24 -1.93 5.23 9.89
N ASP A 25 -1.96 4.61 11.07
CA ASP A 25 -1.98 5.31 12.35
C ASP A 25 -0.62 6.02 12.57
N PRO A 26 -0.58 7.37 12.67
CA PRO A 26 0.67 8.10 12.73
C PRO A 26 1.25 8.26 14.15
N ARG A 27 0.76 7.53 15.18
CA ARG A 27 1.05 7.88 16.60
C ARG A 27 1.62 6.77 17.50
N ARG A 28 2.25 5.73 16.97
CA ARG A 28 2.92 4.70 17.82
C ARG A 28 4.44 4.95 18.03
N GLY A 29 4.78 5.84 18.98
CA GLY A 29 5.86 5.66 19.98
C GLY A 29 7.36 5.94 19.71
N GLY A 30 7.82 7.18 19.93
CA GLY A 30 8.89 7.56 20.89
C GLY A 30 10.42 7.46 20.58
N ALA A 31 11.04 8.52 20.04
CA ALA A 31 12.32 9.18 20.45
C ALA A 31 12.64 10.40 19.54
N PRO A 32 13.29 11.50 20.00
CA PRO A 32 13.19 12.80 19.33
C PRO A 32 14.21 13.05 18.20
N THR A 33 13.66 13.47 17.06
CA THR A 33 14.16 14.45 16.05
C THR A 33 15.08 14.06 14.89
N MET A 34 15.77 12.92 14.86
CA MET A 34 16.46 12.45 13.63
C MET A 34 15.96 11.10 13.14
N ASP A 35 15.86 10.11 14.03
CA ASP A 35 15.42 8.76 13.66
C ASP A 35 13.93 8.69 13.28
N ALA A 36 13.10 9.58 13.82
CA ALA A 36 11.67 9.62 13.49
C ALA A 36 11.40 10.08 12.05
N PHE A 37 12.20 11.03 11.54
CA PHE A 37 12.12 11.45 10.15
C PHE A 37 12.66 10.35 9.23
N THR A 38 13.82 9.79 9.55
CA THR A 38 14.41 8.68 8.79
C THR A 38 13.50 7.46 8.75
N ALA A 39 12.97 7.04 9.89
CA ALA A 39 12.01 5.94 9.98
C ALA A 39 10.70 6.26 9.24
N GLY A 40 10.19 7.48 9.36
CA GLY A 40 9.00 7.93 8.62
C GLY A 40 9.22 8.00 7.10
N LEU A 41 10.42 8.33 6.65
CA LEU A 41 10.79 8.38 5.24
C LEU A 41 10.93 6.96 4.67
N LEU A 42 11.66 6.08 5.36
CA LEU A 42 11.80 4.67 4.96
C LEU A 42 10.45 3.94 4.94
N GLN A 43 9.58 4.21 5.92
CA GLN A 43 8.24 3.64 5.97
C GLN A 43 7.39 4.10 4.78
N ARG A 44 7.44 5.38 4.40
CA ARG A 44 6.73 5.88 3.22
C ARG A 44 7.27 5.29 1.93
N ILE A 45 8.59 5.22 1.76
CA ILE A 45 9.24 4.59 0.59
C ILE A 45 8.75 3.15 0.41
N LYS A 46 8.70 2.39 1.51
CA LYS A 46 8.20 1.00 1.47
C LYS A 46 6.71 0.92 1.14
N ALA A 47 5.90 1.85 1.64
CA ALA A 47 4.47 1.91 1.33
C ALA A 47 4.25 2.18 -0.17
N THR A 48 4.85 3.25 -0.69
CA THR A 48 4.82 3.62 -2.12
C THR A 48 5.32 2.49 -3.02
N GLN A 49 6.39 1.76 -2.65
CA GLN A 49 6.84 0.57 -3.40
C GLN A 49 5.79 -0.53 -3.46
N SER A 50 5.10 -0.78 -2.34
CA SER A 50 4.04 -1.78 -2.25
C SER A 50 2.84 -1.37 -3.09
N ASP A 51 2.46 -0.10 -3.03
CA ASP A 51 1.31 0.44 -3.75
C ASP A 51 1.59 0.55 -5.27
N LEU A 52 2.81 0.93 -5.67
CA LEU A 52 3.30 0.81 -7.04
C LEU A 52 3.23 -0.62 -7.57
N SER A 53 3.65 -1.60 -6.76
CA SER A 53 3.61 -3.02 -7.17
C SER A 53 2.16 -3.46 -7.41
N LYS A 54 1.25 -3.09 -6.50
CA LYS A 54 -0.18 -3.37 -6.67
C LYS A 54 -0.76 -2.67 -7.91
N ALA A 55 -0.43 -1.40 -8.14
CA ALA A 55 -0.91 -0.65 -9.31
C ALA A 55 -0.50 -1.33 -10.63
N ARG A 56 0.74 -1.85 -10.68
CA ARG A 56 1.23 -2.66 -11.81
C ARG A 56 0.50 -3.99 -11.94
N GLU A 57 0.22 -4.67 -10.83
CA GLU A 57 -0.53 -5.94 -10.82
C GLU A 57 -1.98 -5.76 -11.26
N THR A 58 -2.62 -4.64 -10.91
CA THR A 58 -4.00 -4.33 -11.30
C THR A 58 -4.11 -3.71 -12.68
N GLY A 59 -2.99 -3.34 -13.31
CA GLY A 59 -2.96 -2.69 -14.63
C GLY A 59 -3.45 -1.22 -14.59
N ASP A 60 -3.29 -0.55 -13.46
CA ASP A 60 -3.59 0.88 -13.32
C ASP A 60 -2.34 1.69 -13.69
N ASP A 61 -2.14 1.92 -14.98
CA ASP A 61 -0.97 2.61 -15.53
C ASP A 61 -0.83 4.05 -14.98
N TYR A 62 -1.95 4.72 -14.71
CA TYR A 62 -1.93 6.07 -14.16
C TYR A 62 -1.48 6.06 -12.69
N LEU A 63 -2.06 5.19 -11.87
CA LEU A 63 -1.63 5.05 -10.48
C LEU A 63 -0.16 4.61 -10.41
N ALA A 64 0.28 3.71 -11.30
CA ALA A 64 1.67 3.29 -11.35
C ALA A 64 2.64 4.43 -11.69
N ASP A 65 2.28 5.34 -12.60
CA ASP A 65 3.11 6.52 -12.92
C ASP A 65 3.20 7.49 -11.73
N VAL A 66 2.07 7.73 -11.06
CA VAL A 66 2.01 8.58 -9.86
C VAL A 66 2.86 8.03 -8.72
N GLU A 67 2.69 6.75 -8.38
CA GLU A 67 3.46 6.10 -7.31
C GLU A 67 4.95 6.00 -7.66
N GLN A 68 5.29 5.82 -8.94
CA GLN A 68 6.68 5.81 -9.40
C GLN A 68 7.34 7.18 -9.22
N ALA A 69 6.65 8.27 -9.57
CA ALA A 69 7.16 9.63 -9.38
C ALA A 69 7.32 9.98 -7.89
N GLU A 70 6.36 9.60 -7.04
CA GLU A 70 6.49 9.78 -5.59
C GLU A 70 7.67 8.99 -5.02
N LEU A 71 7.89 7.75 -5.49
CA LEU A 71 9.01 6.94 -5.04
C LEU A 71 10.35 7.58 -5.39
N GLU A 72 10.49 8.13 -6.61
CA GLU A 72 11.70 8.85 -7.03
C GLU A 72 11.94 10.10 -6.18
N ASP A 73 10.90 10.85 -5.86
CA ASP A 73 10.98 12.02 -4.99
C ASP A 73 11.38 11.64 -3.57
N LEU A 74 10.82 10.58 -2.99
CA LEU A 74 11.17 10.09 -1.67
C LEU A 74 12.62 9.56 -1.61
N GLN A 75 13.09 8.88 -2.66
CA GLN A 75 14.47 8.43 -2.77
C GLN A 75 15.44 9.61 -2.87
N ARG A 76 15.07 10.66 -3.62
CA ARG A 76 15.86 11.90 -3.69
C ARG A 76 15.95 12.58 -2.33
N LEU A 77 14.82 12.72 -1.63
CA LEU A 77 14.78 13.23 -0.26
C LEU A 77 15.65 12.39 0.69
N ALA A 78 15.62 11.06 0.56
CA ALA A 78 16.47 10.19 1.37
C ALA A 78 17.96 10.46 1.10
N ALA A 79 18.36 10.58 -0.18
CA ALA A 79 19.73 10.90 -0.55
C ALA A 79 20.18 12.29 -0.04
N GLU A 80 19.32 13.30 -0.15
CA GLU A 80 19.58 14.66 0.36
C GLU A 80 19.81 14.68 1.88
N HIS A 81 19.10 13.83 2.62
CA HIS A 81 19.22 13.71 4.07
C HIS A 81 20.24 12.65 4.54
N GLY A 82 20.93 11.98 3.62
CA GLY A 82 21.92 10.95 3.93
C GLY A 82 21.33 9.63 4.44
N VAL A 83 20.06 9.36 4.15
CA VAL A 83 19.36 8.12 4.51
C VAL A 83 19.63 7.06 3.44
N PRO A 84 20.27 5.92 3.79
CA PRO A 84 20.50 4.85 2.83
C PRO A 84 19.17 4.14 2.52
N VAL A 85 18.69 4.30 1.29
CA VAL A 85 17.64 3.47 0.71
C VAL A 85 18.28 2.27 0.05
N SER A 86 18.04 1.07 0.59
CA SER A 86 18.43 -0.15 -0.11
C SER A 86 17.54 -0.27 -1.34
N ALA A 87 18.10 0.02 -2.52
CA ALA A 87 17.49 -0.40 -3.78
C ALA A 87 17.41 -1.93 -3.75
N ALA A 88 16.19 -2.45 -3.81
CA ALA A 88 15.92 -3.89 -3.86
C ALA A 88 16.17 -4.43 -5.28
#